data_AF-A0A2N5UTI8-F1
#
_entry.id   AF-A0A2N5UTI8-F1
#
_cell.length_a   1.000
_cell.length_b   1.000
_cell.length_c   1.000
_cell.angle_alpha   90.00
_cell.angle_beta   90.00
_cell.angle_gamma   90.00
#
_symmetry.space_group_name_H-M   'P 1'
#
loop_
_entity.id
_entity.type
_entity.pdbx_description
1 polymer ?
#
loop_
_entity_poly.entity_id
_entity_poly.type
_entity_poly.pdbx_seq_one_letter_code
_entity_poly.pdbx_strand_id
1 'polypeptide(L)'
;MVALRYDIQIRANAFAHRVKNADGSQSVANISIMQPKVQQSCYATARCFNKLEFGDINPYSKGKAREDWDPTTGSKRAKKPETNGTGKATQASENLTSGEGKAVATSTGTTITSNYKGTNFDPNYCKNWKN
;
A
#
# COMPACT_ATOMS: atom_id res chain seq x y z
N MET A 1 -3.98 3.95 14.22
CA MET A 1 -3.18 5.14 13.88
C MET A 1 -4.03 6.39 14.02
N VAL A 2 -3.92 7.08 15.16
CA VAL A 2 -4.76 8.25 15.50
C VAL A 2 -4.21 9.53 14.86
N ALA A 3 -2.90 9.78 14.97
CA ALA A 3 -2.25 10.99 14.45
C ALA A 3 -2.44 11.15 12.94
N LEU A 4 -2.18 10.10 12.15
CA LEU A 4 -2.40 10.14 10.69
C LEU A 4 -3.84 10.48 10.31
N ARG A 5 -4.82 9.92 11.04
CA ARG A 5 -6.25 10.22 10.80
C ARG A 5 -6.55 11.68 11.09
N TYR A 6 -5.99 12.21 12.18
CA TYR A 6 -6.11 13.62 12.54
C TYR A 6 -5.54 14.52 11.45
N ASP A 7 -4.32 14.29 10.98
CA ASP A 7 -3.68 15.13 9.96
C ASP A 7 -4.47 15.13 8.63
N ILE A 8 -4.97 13.97 8.21
CA ILE A 8 -5.82 13.84 7.02
C ILE A 8 -7.11 14.63 7.21
N GLN A 9 -7.76 14.52 8.36
CA GLN A 9 -9.03 15.17 8.63
C GLN A 9 -8.87 16.69 8.78
N ILE A 10 -7.81 17.18 9.42
CA ILE A 10 -7.50 18.61 9.50
C ILE A 10 -7.25 19.21 8.11
N ARG A 11 -6.46 18.52 7.27
CA ARG A 11 -6.25 18.96 5.88
C ARG A 11 -7.55 18.96 5.09
N ALA A 12 -8.36 17.90 5.18
CA ALA A 12 -9.66 17.83 4.50
C ALA A 12 -10.59 18.97 4.94
N ASN A 13 -10.67 19.24 6.23
CA ASN A 13 -11.50 20.33 6.78
C ASN A 13 -11.03 21.71 6.30
N ALA A 14 -9.72 21.93 6.19
CA ALA A 14 -9.16 23.19 5.71
C ALA A 14 -9.55 23.48 4.25
N PHE A 15 -9.69 22.44 3.42
CA PHE A 15 -10.16 22.59 2.04
C PHE A 15 -11.68 22.64 1.91
N ALA A 16 -12.42 21.93 2.77
CA ALA A 16 -13.88 21.82 2.70
C ALA A 16 -14.62 23.00 3.36
N HIS A 17 -14.03 23.63 4.37
CA HIS A 17 -14.71 24.62 5.20
C HIS A 17 -13.93 25.93 5.31
N ARG A 18 -14.65 27.04 5.20
CA ARG A 18 -14.14 28.39 5.46
C ARG A 18 -14.69 28.91 6.78
N VAL A 19 -13.84 29.54 7.57
CA VAL A 19 -14.19 30.19 8.85
C VAL A 19 -14.55 31.64 8.56
N LYS A 20 -15.65 32.10 9.15
CA LYS A 20 -16.02 33.53 9.11
C LYS A 20 -15.28 34.26 10.23
N ASN A 21 -14.55 35.30 9.87
CA ASN A 21 -13.90 36.20 10.82
C ASN A 21 -14.92 37.21 11.37
N ALA A 22 -14.57 37.92 12.46
CA ALA A 22 -15.41 38.97 13.04
C ALA A 22 -15.75 40.08 12.03
N ASP A 23 -14.82 40.36 11.10
CA ASP A 23 -14.99 41.37 10.05
C ASP A 23 -15.86 40.89 8.87
N GLY A 24 -16.47 39.71 8.97
CA GLY A 24 -17.32 39.12 7.93
C GLY A 24 -16.55 38.43 6.78
N SER A 25 -15.22 38.58 6.72
CA SER A 25 -14.37 37.91 5.74
C SER A 25 -14.29 36.39 5.98
N GLN A 26 -14.07 35.62 4.91
CA GLN A 26 -13.92 34.16 4.99
C GLN A 26 -12.45 33.76 4.86
N SER A 27 -11.94 33.01 5.82
CA SER A 27 -10.57 32.52 5.88
C SER A 27 -10.52 31.00 5.99
N VAL A 28 -9.36 30.40 5.76
CA VAL A 28 -9.13 28.97 6.04
C VAL A 28 -8.87 28.80 7.53
N ALA A 29 -9.34 27.70 8.12
CA ALA A 29 -9.08 27.39 9.52
C ALA A 29 -7.57 27.29 9.80
N ASN A 30 -7.12 27.81 10.94
CA ASN A 30 -5.72 27.68 11.36
C ASN A 30 -5.41 26.22 11.73
N ILE A 31 -4.64 25.55 10.87
CA ILE A 31 -4.26 24.13 11.03
C ILE A 31 -3.08 23.90 11.99
N SER A 32 -2.39 24.97 12.40
CA SER A 32 -1.32 24.87 13.41
C SER A 32 -1.88 24.66 14.81
N ILE A 33 -3.16 24.98 15.04
CA ILE A 33 -3.80 24.84 16.34
C ILE A 33 -4.45 23.47 16.43
N MET A 34 -4.19 22.75 17.52
CA MET A 34 -4.80 21.45 17.77
C MET A 34 -6.31 21.60 17.96
N GLN A 35 -7.10 20.75 17.29
CA GLN A 35 -8.56 20.71 17.40
C GLN A 35 -9.00 19.49 18.22
N PRO A 36 -9.31 19.64 19.53
CA PRO A 36 -9.55 18.52 20.43
C PRO A 36 -10.73 17.64 20.00
N LYS A 37 -11.78 18.26 19.44
CA LYS A 37 -12.96 17.54 18.95
C LYS A 37 -12.62 16.57 17.80
N VAL A 38 -11.77 17.02 16.87
CA VAL A 38 -11.32 16.19 15.74
C VAL A 38 -10.38 15.08 16.25
N GLN A 39 -9.48 15.40 17.17
CA GLN A 39 -8.59 14.44 17.81
C GLN A 39 -9.38 13.32 18.52
N GLN A 40 -10.38 13.68 19.34
CA GLN A 40 -11.22 12.73 20.06
C GLN A 40 -12.01 11.84 19.10
N SER A 41 -12.55 12.40 18.03
CA SER A 41 -13.24 11.63 16.98
C SER A 41 -12.29 10.64 16.31
N CYS A 42 -11.09 11.08 15.90
CA CYS A 42 -10.07 10.21 15.32
C CYS A 42 -9.64 9.08 16.28
N TYR A 43 -9.53 9.39 17.57
CA TYR A 43 -9.22 8.42 18.62
C TYR A 43 -10.33 7.38 18.77
N ALA A 44 -11.58 7.82 18.88
CA ALA A 44 -12.74 6.94 18.98
C ALA A 44 -12.83 6.00 17.76
N THR A 45 -12.65 6.53 16.55
CA THR A 45 -12.62 5.73 15.32
C THR A 45 -11.49 4.71 15.33
N ALA A 46 -10.28 5.10 15.75
CA ALA A 46 -9.16 4.16 15.85
C ALA A 46 -9.42 3.06 16.87
N ARG A 47 -10.08 3.39 17.99
CA ARG A 47 -10.51 2.43 19.02
C ARG A 47 -11.54 1.45 18.48
N CYS A 48 -12.58 1.92 17.79
CA CYS A 48 -13.61 1.06 17.20
C CYS A 48 -13.04 0.07 16.19
N PHE A 49 -11.97 0.43 15.48
CA PHE A 49 -11.30 -0.47 14.52
C PHE A 49 -10.21 -1.34 15.15
N ASN A 50 -10.03 -1.32 16.47
CA ASN A 50 -8.92 -2.00 17.16
C ASN A 50 -7.54 -1.65 16.54
N LYS A 51 -7.38 -0.40 16.06
CA LYS A 51 -6.14 0.12 15.46
C LYS A 51 -5.41 1.07 16.42
N LEU A 52 -5.70 0.98 17.71
CA LEU A 52 -5.02 1.78 18.73
C LEU A 52 -3.60 1.26 18.94
N GLU A 53 -3.47 -0.06 18.95
CA GLU A 53 -2.22 -0.78 19.11
C GLU A 53 -1.89 -1.49 17.80
N PHE A 54 -0.60 -1.73 17.57
CA PHE A 54 -0.17 -2.73 16.61
C PHE A 54 -0.24 -4.05 17.36
N GLY A 55 -1.13 -4.97 16.96
CA GLY A 55 -1.11 -6.30 17.53
C GLY A 55 0.25 -6.93 17.22
N ASP A 56 0.97 -7.38 18.26
CA ASP A 56 2.27 -8.07 18.13
C ASP A 56 2.18 -9.36 17.30
N ILE A 57 0.96 -9.82 17.02
CA ILE A 57 0.68 -11.04 16.28
C ILE A 57 0.51 -10.72 14.80
N ASN A 58 1.59 -10.88 14.04
CA ASN A 58 1.51 -11.00 12.59
C ASN A 58 0.74 -12.28 12.21
N PRO A 59 -0.40 -12.20 11.49
CA PRO A 59 -1.18 -13.38 11.10
C PRO A 59 -0.44 -14.39 10.22
N TYR A 60 0.60 -13.93 9.52
CA TYR A 60 1.42 -14.75 8.61
C TYR A 60 2.61 -15.44 9.30
N SER A 61 2.81 -15.19 10.61
CA SER A 61 3.84 -15.89 11.37
C SER A 61 3.53 -17.38 11.50
N LYS A 62 4.58 -18.19 11.72
CA LYS A 62 4.46 -19.64 11.96
C LYS A 62 3.46 -19.93 13.10
N GLY A 63 2.56 -20.89 12.89
CA GLY A 63 1.53 -21.29 13.84
C GLY A 63 0.36 -20.31 13.99
N LYS A 64 0.21 -19.32 13.10
CA LYS A 64 -0.88 -18.34 13.11
C LYS A 64 -1.86 -18.57 11.97
N ALA A 65 -3.01 -17.90 12.04
CA ALA A 65 -4.18 -18.14 11.19
C ALA A 65 -3.92 -18.07 9.67
N ARG A 66 -2.88 -17.35 9.24
CA ARG A 66 -2.49 -17.17 7.85
C ARG A 66 -1.07 -17.62 7.55
N GLU A 67 -0.50 -18.51 8.36
CA GLU A 67 0.84 -19.09 8.11
C GLU A 67 0.96 -19.54 6.65
N ASP A 68 0.00 -20.32 6.16
CA ASP A 68 -0.05 -20.91 4.81
C ASP A 68 -0.49 -19.96 3.69
N TRP A 69 -0.72 -18.67 3.98
CA TRP A 69 -1.17 -17.72 2.97
C TRP A 69 0.03 -16.99 2.38
N ASP A 70 0.02 -16.79 1.08
CA ASP A 70 0.99 -15.93 0.42
C ASP A 70 0.68 -14.46 0.77
N PRO A 71 1.61 -13.71 1.39
CA PRO A 71 1.40 -12.32 1.75
C PRO A 71 1.21 -11.39 0.55
N THR A 72 1.70 -11.78 -0.64
CA THR A 72 1.61 -10.95 -1.86
C THR A 72 0.31 -11.17 -2.61
N THR A 73 -0.12 -12.42 -2.78
CA THR A 73 -1.38 -12.74 -3.49
C THR A 73 -2.59 -12.82 -2.59
N GLY A 74 -2.40 -12.87 -1.26
CA GLY A 74 -3.47 -13.04 -0.28
C GLY A 74 -4.24 -14.36 -0.44
N SER A 75 -3.67 -15.33 -1.16
CA SER A 75 -4.28 -16.63 -1.43
C SER A 75 -3.63 -17.73 -0.58
N LYS A 76 -4.38 -18.80 -0.28
CA LYS A 76 -3.80 -19.98 0.35
C LYS A 76 -2.77 -20.59 -0.60
N ARG A 77 -1.57 -20.87 -0.08
CA ARG A 77 -0.54 -21.57 -0.86
C ARG A 77 -1.05 -22.97 -1.20
N ALA A 78 -0.95 -23.36 -2.47
CA ALA A 78 -1.29 -24.70 -2.88
C ALA A 78 -0.36 -25.68 -2.15
N LYS A 79 -0.92 -26.61 -1.39
CA LYS A 79 -0.13 -27.69 -0.79
C LYS A 79 0.42 -28.54 -1.93
N LYS A 80 1.74 -28.53 -2.12
CA LYS A 80 2.40 -29.57 -2.92
C LYS A 80 2.12 -30.92 -2.22
N PRO A 81 1.72 -31.97 -2.94
CA PRO A 81 1.55 -33.28 -2.33
C PRO A 81 2.88 -33.72 -1.72
N GLU A 82 2.85 -34.07 -0.45
CA GLU A 82 3.99 -34.59 0.30
C GLU A 82 4.43 -35.90 -0.35
N THR A 83 5.56 -35.88 -1.04
CA THR A 83 6.27 -37.11 -1.41
C THR A 83 7.16 -37.47 -0.23
N ASN A 84 6.79 -38.53 0.49
CA ASN A 84 7.65 -39.16 1.50
C ASN A 84 9.00 -39.50 0.86
N GLY A 85 10.08 -38.87 1.33
CA GLY A 85 11.42 -39.10 0.80
C GLY A 85 12.48 -38.49 1.68
N THR A 86 13.09 -39.33 2.51
CA THR A 86 14.37 -39.10 3.20
C THR A 86 15.46 -38.65 2.22
N GLY A 87 16.13 -37.51 2.48
CA GLY A 87 17.36 -37.14 1.75
C GLY A 87 17.80 -35.69 1.95
N LYS A 88 19.03 -35.50 2.46
CA LYS A 88 19.69 -34.20 2.62
C LYS A 88 20.21 -33.64 1.28
N ALA A 89 20.40 -32.31 1.30
CA ALA A 89 21.37 -31.48 0.57
C ALA A 89 20.91 -30.69 -0.68
N THR A 90 21.04 -29.37 -0.50
CA THR A 90 21.28 -28.21 -1.39
C THR A 90 21.62 -28.46 -2.86
N GLN A 91 20.93 -27.77 -3.79
CA GLN A 91 21.44 -26.68 -4.65
C GLN A 91 20.50 -26.43 -5.85
N ALA A 92 20.57 -25.20 -6.36
CA ALA A 92 19.71 -24.61 -7.36
C ALA A 92 19.73 -25.31 -8.73
N SER A 93 18.59 -25.29 -9.44
CA SER A 93 18.58 -24.96 -10.86
C SER A 93 17.21 -24.41 -11.28
N GLU A 94 17.28 -23.32 -12.02
CA GLU A 94 16.19 -22.75 -12.81
C GLU A 94 15.72 -23.75 -13.86
N ASN A 95 14.42 -23.81 -14.11
CA ASN A 95 13.89 -24.18 -15.42
C ASN A 95 12.54 -23.49 -15.60
N LEU A 96 12.52 -22.50 -16.50
CA LEU A 96 11.30 -21.91 -17.02
C LEU A 96 10.60 -22.91 -17.95
N THR A 97 9.30 -23.10 -17.75
CA THR A 97 8.38 -23.43 -18.84
C THR A 97 7.07 -22.67 -18.64
N SER A 98 6.54 -22.22 -19.77
CA SER A 98 5.54 -21.20 -20.05
C SER A 98 4.16 -21.42 -19.41
N GLY A 99 3.49 -20.30 -19.02
CA GLY A 99 2.06 -20.28 -18.68
C GLY A 99 1.60 -19.02 -17.92
N GLU A 100 1.47 -17.91 -18.64
CA GLU A 100 0.66 -16.69 -18.40
C GLU A 100 0.25 -16.26 -16.96
N GLY A 101 0.73 -15.10 -16.49
CA GLY A 101 0.09 -14.35 -15.39
C GLY A 101 0.96 -13.37 -14.59
N LYS A 102 1.23 -12.19 -15.18
CA LYS A 102 1.74 -10.91 -14.62
C LYS A 102 2.18 -10.85 -13.13
N ALA A 103 3.49 -10.81 -12.88
CA ALA A 103 4.11 -10.38 -11.63
C ALA A 103 4.83 -9.02 -11.79
N VAL A 104 4.67 -8.13 -10.80
CA VAL A 104 5.45 -6.89 -10.65
C VAL A 104 6.48 -7.13 -9.55
N ALA A 105 7.76 -7.01 -9.88
CA ALA A 105 8.86 -7.16 -8.94
C ALA A 105 9.54 -5.82 -8.67
N THR A 106 9.76 -5.57 -7.38
CA THR A 106 10.55 -4.48 -6.81
C THR A 106 12.04 -4.70 -7.07
N SER A 107 12.71 -3.57 -7.33
CA SER A 107 14.12 -3.35 -7.66
C SER A 107 15.14 -3.93 -6.67
N THR A 108 16.20 -4.53 -7.21
CA THR A 108 17.57 -4.45 -6.65
C THR A 108 18.54 -4.11 -7.79
N GLY A 109 19.49 -3.23 -7.49
CA GLY A 109 20.23 -2.44 -8.47
C GLY A 109 21.16 -3.23 -9.38
N THR A 110 21.09 -2.94 -10.67
CA THR A 110 22.18 -2.96 -11.64
C THR A 110 21.78 -1.97 -12.73
N THR A 111 22.69 -1.11 -13.18
CA THR A 111 22.45 -0.05 -14.17
C THR A 111 22.00 -0.67 -15.49
N ILE A 112 20.69 -0.78 -15.70
CA ILE A 112 20.09 -1.15 -16.98
C ILE A 112 19.62 0.15 -17.63
N THR A 113 20.28 0.52 -18.72
CA THR A 113 19.77 1.53 -19.65
C THR A 113 18.43 1.04 -20.19
N SER A 114 17.35 1.46 -19.53
CA SER A 114 15.98 1.02 -19.83
C SER A 114 15.51 1.67 -21.12
N ASN A 115 15.59 0.91 -22.22
CA ASN A 115 14.94 1.21 -23.50
C ASN A 115 13.43 0.88 -23.50
N TYR A 116 12.85 0.64 -22.32
CA TYR A 116 11.43 0.33 -22.21
C TYR A 116 10.58 1.56 -22.53
N LYS A 117 9.77 1.47 -23.58
CA LYS A 117 8.87 2.55 -24.00
C LYS A 117 7.40 2.35 -23.57
N GLY A 118 7.08 1.23 -22.92
CA GLY A 118 5.71 0.88 -22.57
C GLY A 118 4.98 0.10 -23.66
N THR A 119 3.91 -0.61 -23.28
CA THR A 119 3.12 -1.45 -24.20
C THR A 119 2.31 -0.67 -25.23
N ASN A 120 2.15 0.65 -25.03
CA ASN A 120 1.42 1.55 -25.93
C ASN A 120 2.33 2.65 -26.52
N PHE A 121 3.60 2.36 -26.75
CA PHE A 121 4.49 3.34 -27.36
C PHE A 121 4.19 3.52 -28.85
N ASP A 122 3.67 4.69 -29.23
CA ASP A 122 3.60 5.12 -30.62
C ASP A 122 4.79 6.05 -30.95
N PRO A 123 5.75 5.61 -31.77
CA PRO A 123 6.90 6.43 -32.17
C PRO A 123 6.52 7.66 -33.01
N ASN A 124 5.29 7.74 -33.53
CA ASN A 124 4.78 8.86 -34.32
C ASN A 124 3.78 9.76 -33.57
N TYR A 125 3.62 9.59 -32.25
CA TYR A 125 2.71 10.40 -31.44
C TYR A 125 2.84 11.90 -31.71
N CYS A 126 4.07 12.39 -31.83
CA CYS A 126 4.37 13.82 -32.05
C CYS A 126 4.06 14.33 -33.46
N LYS A 127 4.00 13.44 -34.46
CA LYS A 127 3.68 13.80 -35.86
C LYS A 127 2.17 13.87 -36.09
N ASN A 128 1.41 13.04 -35.38
CA ASN A 128 -0.04 12.94 -35.53
C ASN A 128 -0.80 14.13 -34.89
N TRP A 129 -0.12 14.98 -34.12
CA TRP A 129 -0.72 16.08 -33.35
C TRP A 129 -0.30 17.48 -33.82
N LYS A 130 0.36 17.60 -34.98
CA LYS A 130 0.57 18.89 -35.66
C LYS A 130 -0.41 19.02 -36.81
N ASN A 131 -1.54 19.66 -36.54
CA ASN A 131 -2.36 20.37 -37.53
C ASN A 131 -2.40 21.85 -37.12
#